data_AF-A0A815I5T5-F1
#
_entry.id   AF-A0A815I5T5-F1
#
_cell.length_a   1.000
_cell.length_b   1.000
_cell.length_c   1.000
_cell.angle_alpha   90.00
_cell.angle_beta   90.00
_cell.angle_gamma   90.00
#
_symmetry.space_group_name_H-M   'P 1'
#
loop_
_entity.id
_entity.type
_entity.pdbx_description
1 polymer ?
#
loop_
_entity_poly.entity_id
_entity_poly.type
_entity_poly.pdbx_seq_one_letter_code
_entity_poly.pdbx_strand_id
1 'polypeptide(L)'
;MASYVPSTLNNSLKTVEWMWQSNPNPFSKSERATWSHYSDLENLIIEEAFQDKQPRAQLDDYFIDFKSNLQILNTDDHKQRPIKRVVRKREDKHLREARFMDLPVSHGRSFGGEYGWVSPFVIEVRRDLILEPDDLPSKKPNMIPMLVEKAARGIIEEGKSIGKKYEAEKLAKMLREKKNAGIEEVWRCCAYLYTLESFLYKTLNAAMRLVGDKEQEAVWRSKIRTLGPFCLLLWDDPLNTKLTTKKTLYRGATLTDEQIAAYAKMAENDKAYGSFQAYTSCSRNRDKAEEFGNTLFIMEVLIAFIADLSALSEYSAEEEELVTPGVCFHVKSVEFDRKKNKHLIHLQLRQRFSSKWKSLL
;
A
#
# COMPACT_ATOMS: atom_id res chain seq x y z
N MET A 1 10.93 28.26 26.61
CA MET A 1 9.65 28.49 25.92
C MET A 1 9.48 27.37 24.91
N ALA A 2 8.63 26.39 25.23
CA ALA A 2 8.39 25.24 24.37
C ALA A 2 7.44 25.66 23.24
N SER A 3 7.93 25.65 22.01
CA SER A 3 7.13 25.90 20.81
C SER A 3 6.21 24.70 20.58
N TYR A 4 4.92 24.94 20.71
CA TYR A 4 3.84 24.03 20.39
C TYR A 4 3.91 23.70 18.90
N VAL A 5 4.24 22.46 18.56
CA VAL A 5 4.16 21.96 17.18
C VAL A 5 2.71 21.48 16.97
N PRO A 6 1.95 22.05 16.02
CA PRO A 6 0.57 21.61 15.79
C PRO A 6 0.54 20.16 15.31
N SER A 7 -0.17 19.31 16.03
CA SER A 7 -0.46 17.90 15.73
C SER A 7 -1.57 17.73 14.66
N THR A 8 -1.80 18.73 13.81
CA THR A 8 -3.09 18.92 13.13
C THR A 8 -3.32 18.10 11.87
N LEU A 9 -2.31 17.46 11.26
CA LEU A 9 -2.51 16.67 10.04
C LEU A 9 -2.84 15.19 10.29
N ASN A 10 -2.46 14.61 11.43
CA ASN A 10 -2.61 13.17 11.69
C ASN A 10 -4.06 12.71 11.99
N ASN A 11 -5.06 13.61 11.96
CA ASN A 11 -6.44 13.29 12.31
C ASN A 11 -7.51 13.93 11.38
N SER A 12 -7.15 14.70 10.34
CA SER A 12 -8.17 15.41 9.55
C SER A 12 -9.04 14.47 8.69
N LEU A 13 -8.44 13.45 8.06
CA LEU A 13 -9.15 12.43 7.26
C LEU A 13 -10.17 11.62 8.07
N LYS A 14 -9.97 11.46 9.39
CA LYS A 14 -10.90 10.74 10.26
C LYS A 14 -12.25 11.42 10.42
N THR A 15 -12.38 12.67 10.00
CA THR A 15 -13.59 13.48 10.27
C THR A 15 -14.19 14.12 9.04
N VAL A 16 -13.45 14.26 7.94
CA VAL A 16 -13.89 15.07 6.80
C VAL A 16 -13.63 14.36 5.49
N GLU A 17 -14.62 14.41 4.63
CA GLU A 17 -14.60 13.81 3.32
C GLU A 17 -15.15 14.76 2.28
N TRP A 18 -14.36 15.01 1.26
CA TRP A 18 -14.77 15.71 0.06
C TRP A 18 -15.30 14.69 -0.94
N MET A 19 -16.37 15.06 -1.62
CA MET A 19 -17.03 14.23 -2.62
C MET A 19 -17.33 15.08 -3.85
N TRP A 20 -17.42 14.42 -5.00
CA TRP A 20 -17.82 15.02 -6.27
C TRP A 20 -19.02 14.30 -6.86
N GLN A 21 -19.84 15.02 -7.63
CA GLN A 21 -21.03 14.43 -8.23
C GLN A 21 -20.69 13.65 -9.50
N SER A 22 -20.89 12.32 -9.46
CA SER A 22 -20.42 11.37 -10.46
C SER A 22 -21.42 10.98 -11.54
N ASN A 23 -22.60 11.59 -11.55
CA ASN A 23 -23.55 11.44 -12.65
C ASN A 23 -22.91 11.78 -14.01
N PRO A 24 -23.33 11.13 -15.12
CA PRO A 24 -22.93 11.52 -16.47
C PRO A 24 -23.27 12.98 -16.78
N ASN A 25 -24.47 13.42 -16.36
CA ASN A 25 -24.87 14.83 -16.36
C ASN A 25 -25.00 15.35 -14.92
N PRO A 26 -23.93 15.92 -14.33
CA PRO A 26 -23.89 16.32 -12.92
C PRO A 26 -24.82 17.49 -12.59
N PHE A 27 -25.32 18.23 -13.58
CA PHE A 27 -26.22 19.37 -13.36
C PHE A 27 -27.69 19.05 -13.68
N SER A 28 -28.01 17.79 -14.01
CA SER A 28 -29.37 17.35 -14.25
C SER A 28 -30.21 17.47 -12.98
N LYS A 29 -31.38 18.11 -13.09
CA LYS A 29 -32.37 18.19 -11.99
C LYS A 29 -33.29 16.97 -11.92
N SER A 30 -33.33 16.15 -12.97
CA SER A 30 -34.19 14.97 -13.05
C SER A 30 -33.51 13.70 -12.53
N GLU A 31 -32.17 13.70 -12.44
CA GLU A 31 -31.40 12.57 -11.94
C GLU A 31 -31.10 12.72 -10.45
N ARG A 32 -31.15 11.61 -9.72
CA ARG A 32 -30.68 11.58 -8.34
C ARG A 32 -29.15 11.75 -8.32
N ALA A 33 -28.67 12.69 -7.52
CA ALA A 33 -27.23 12.93 -7.37
C ALA A 33 -26.52 11.69 -6.81
N THR A 34 -25.58 11.17 -7.57
CA THR A 34 -24.63 10.13 -7.15
C THR A 34 -23.33 10.82 -6.81
N TRP A 35 -22.76 10.47 -5.66
CA TRP A 35 -21.56 11.12 -5.13
C TRP A 35 -20.45 10.09 -5.04
N SER A 36 -19.30 10.43 -5.60
CA SER A 36 -18.08 9.64 -5.50
C SER A 36 -17.06 10.38 -4.64
N HIS A 37 -16.14 9.60 -4.09
CA HIS A 37 -15.13 10.08 -3.17
C HIS A 37 -13.88 10.50 -3.95
N TYR A 38 -13.15 11.47 -3.40
CA TYR A 38 -11.77 11.68 -3.81
C TYR A 38 -10.87 10.64 -3.15
N SER A 39 -9.71 10.35 -3.74
CA SER A 39 -8.72 9.52 -3.07
C SER A 39 -8.26 10.15 -1.74
N ASP A 40 -7.73 9.36 -0.81
CA ASP A 40 -7.26 9.87 0.49
C ASP A 40 -6.32 11.07 0.34
N LEU A 41 -5.45 11.01 -0.68
CA LEU A 41 -4.41 12.00 -0.90
C LEU A 41 -4.97 13.28 -1.54
N GLU A 42 -5.88 13.16 -2.51
CA GLU A 42 -6.62 14.31 -3.03
C GLU A 42 -7.44 14.95 -1.90
N ASN A 43 -8.11 14.16 -1.08
CA ASN A 43 -8.89 14.65 0.07
C ASN A 43 -8.00 15.43 1.07
N LEU A 44 -6.78 14.95 1.35
CA LEU A 44 -5.79 15.68 2.16
C LEU A 44 -5.39 17.01 1.53
N ILE A 45 -5.15 17.05 0.21
CA ILE A 45 -4.76 18.27 -0.51
C ILE A 45 -5.90 19.29 -0.48
N ILE A 46 -7.13 18.84 -0.76
CA ILE A 46 -8.33 19.69 -0.74
C ILE A 46 -8.56 20.24 0.66
N GLU A 47 -8.53 19.39 1.69
CA GLU A 47 -8.79 19.82 3.07
C GLU A 47 -7.70 20.76 3.60
N GLU A 48 -6.42 20.52 3.29
CA GLU A 48 -5.33 21.44 3.64
C GLU A 48 -5.55 22.82 3.00
N ALA A 49 -5.80 22.87 1.69
CA ALA A 49 -6.06 24.13 0.99
C ALA A 49 -7.30 24.88 1.53
N PHE A 50 -8.36 24.13 1.89
CA PHE A 50 -9.56 24.70 2.48
C PHE A 50 -9.29 25.29 3.88
N GLN A 51 -8.59 24.56 4.76
CA GLN A 51 -8.24 25.03 6.10
C GLN A 51 -7.31 26.24 6.06
N ASP A 52 -6.41 26.28 5.07
CA ASP A 52 -5.52 27.41 4.80
C ASP A 52 -6.25 28.60 4.13
N LYS A 53 -7.57 28.51 3.92
CA LYS A 53 -8.41 29.53 3.28
C LYS A 53 -7.93 29.92 1.88
N GLN A 54 -7.31 28.98 1.17
CA GLN A 54 -6.96 29.17 -0.23
C GLN A 54 -8.25 29.24 -1.06
N PRO A 55 -8.28 30.03 -2.15
CA PRO A 55 -9.47 30.11 -3.00
C PRO A 55 -9.71 28.81 -3.80
N ARG A 56 -8.65 28.03 -4.01
CA ARG A 56 -8.67 26.78 -4.78
C ARG A 56 -7.69 25.76 -4.25
N ALA A 57 -7.97 24.47 -4.49
CA ALA A 57 -7.01 23.38 -4.35
C ALA A 57 -6.62 22.86 -5.73
N GLN A 58 -5.31 22.75 -6.00
CA GLN A 58 -4.82 22.23 -7.27
C GLN A 58 -4.55 20.72 -7.16
N LEU A 59 -5.12 19.94 -8.08
CA LEU A 59 -4.91 18.51 -8.21
C LEU A 59 -4.37 18.18 -9.60
N ASP A 60 -4.07 16.90 -9.84
CA ASP A 60 -3.40 16.45 -11.07
C ASP A 60 -4.24 16.66 -12.33
N ASP A 61 -5.48 16.18 -12.33
CA ASP A 61 -6.36 16.25 -13.50
C ASP A 61 -7.31 17.46 -13.48
N TYR A 62 -7.58 18.02 -12.31
CA TYR A 62 -8.54 19.10 -12.08
C TYR A 62 -8.10 20.01 -10.95
N PHE A 63 -8.85 21.09 -10.73
CA PHE A 63 -8.75 21.91 -9.53
C PHE A 63 -10.12 22.07 -8.89
N ILE A 64 -10.08 22.37 -7.59
CA ILE A 64 -11.26 22.64 -6.78
C ILE A 64 -11.39 24.14 -6.58
N ASP A 65 -12.49 24.74 -7.02
CA ASP A 65 -12.89 26.11 -6.70
C ASP A 65 -13.85 26.09 -5.51
N PHE A 66 -13.36 26.54 -4.35
CA PHE A 66 -14.15 26.57 -3.11
C PHE A 66 -15.23 27.65 -3.11
N LYS A 67 -15.08 28.71 -3.91
CA LYS A 67 -16.07 29.79 -3.99
C LYS A 67 -17.33 29.30 -4.70
N SER A 68 -17.14 28.53 -5.78
CA SER A 68 -18.24 28.01 -6.60
C SER A 68 -18.68 26.61 -6.16
N ASN A 69 -17.93 25.94 -5.28
CA ASN A 69 -18.04 24.50 -4.98
C ASN A 69 -17.94 23.65 -6.27
N LEU A 70 -17.01 24.10 -7.13
CA LEU A 70 -16.58 23.58 -8.43
C LEU A 70 -15.46 22.54 -8.33
N GLN A 71 -15.57 21.36 -8.93
CA GLN A 71 -14.44 20.68 -9.54
C GLN A 71 -14.40 21.07 -11.03
N ILE A 72 -13.23 21.47 -11.54
CA ILE A 72 -13.05 21.93 -12.92
C ILE A 72 -11.83 21.22 -13.53
N LEU A 73 -12.00 20.58 -14.69
CA LEU A 73 -10.92 19.87 -15.37
C LEU A 73 -9.83 20.85 -15.83
N ASN A 74 -8.55 20.52 -15.58
CA ASN A 74 -7.42 21.41 -15.89
C ASN A 74 -7.26 21.70 -17.40
N THR A 75 -7.78 20.81 -18.25
CA THR A 75 -7.67 20.90 -19.72
C THR A 75 -8.93 21.46 -20.39
N ASP A 76 -10.04 21.57 -19.66
CA ASP A 76 -11.33 21.97 -20.21
C ASP A 76 -12.24 22.54 -19.10
N ASP A 77 -12.31 23.86 -19.03
CA ASP A 77 -13.08 24.57 -18.01
C ASP A 77 -14.60 24.35 -18.15
N HIS A 78 -15.09 23.77 -19.26
CA HIS A 78 -16.50 23.41 -19.41
C HIS A 78 -16.84 22.07 -18.75
N LYS A 79 -15.83 21.24 -18.46
CA LYS A 79 -16.02 19.97 -17.74
C LYS A 79 -15.96 20.22 -16.24
N GLN A 80 -17.14 20.51 -15.70
CA GLN A 80 -17.31 20.85 -14.29
C GLN A 80 -18.18 19.84 -13.56
N ARG A 81 -17.93 19.67 -12.26
CA ARG A 81 -18.73 18.81 -11.38
C ARG A 81 -18.93 19.50 -10.03
N PRO A 82 -20.16 19.55 -9.48
CA PRO A 82 -20.37 20.00 -8.12
C PRO A 82 -19.60 19.16 -7.10
N ILE A 83 -19.13 19.80 -6.05
CA ILE A 83 -18.47 19.15 -4.92
C ILE A 83 -19.23 19.43 -3.63
N LYS A 84 -18.95 18.62 -2.61
CA LYS A 84 -19.37 18.91 -1.25
C LYS A 84 -18.36 18.39 -0.24
N ARG A 85 -18.34 19.05 0.91
CA ARG A 85 -17.60 18.63 2.11
C ARG A 85 -18.57 17.98 3.09
N VAL A 86 -18.27 16.78 3.54
CA VAL A 86 -19.07 16.00 4.48
C VAL A 86 -18.25 15.75 5.73
N VAL A 87 -18.87 15.93 6.90
CA VAL A 87 -18.26 15.51 8.17
C VAL A 87 -18.69 14.07 8.43
N ARG A 88 -17.74 13.14 8.40
CA ARG A 88 -17.99 11.71 8.63
C ARG A 88 -18.49 11.51 10.05
N LYS A 89 -19.55 10.71 10.21
CA LYS A 89 -19.96 10.21 11.52
C LYS A 89 -19.03 9.07 11.93
N ARG A 90 -18.89 8.84 13.24
CA ARG A 90 -18.06 7.74 13.80
C ARG A 90 -18.47 6.34 13.28
N GLU A 91 -19.69 6.22 12.76
CA GLU A 91 -20.28 5.00 12.23
C GLU A 91 -20.07 4.83 10.71
N ASP A 92 -19.60 5.86 10.00
CA ASP A 92 -19.34 5.80 8.56
C ASP A 92 -18.08 4.97 8.29
N LYS A 93 -18.29 3.68 8.00
CA LYS A 93 -17.25 2.70 7.69
C LYS A 93 -16.76 2.90 6.26
N HIS A 94 -15.77 3.77 6.06
CA HIS A 94 -15.06 3.85 4.80
C HIS A 94 -14.04 2.70 4.71
N LEU A 95 -14.11 1.91 3.65
CA LEU A 95 -13.11 0.89 3.29
C LEU A 95 -12.38 1.35 2.02
N ARG A 96 -11.13 0.95 1.83
CA ARG A 96 -10.39 1.35 0.64
C ARG A 96 -10.96 0.64 -0.59
N GLU A 97 -11.22 1.37 -1.68
CA GLU A 97 -11.84 0.78 -2.87
C GLU A 97 -10.91 -0.23 -3.58
N ALA A 98 -9.59 -0.01 -3.54
CA ALA A 98 -8.65 -0.69 -4.44
C ALA A 98 -7.47 -1.43 -3.77
N ARG A 99 -7.47 -1.66 -2.44
CA ARG A 99 -6.30 -2.26 -1.76
C ARG A 99 -6.09 -3.75 -2.05
N PHE A 100 -7.19 -4.42 -2.30
CA PHE A 100 -7.28 -5.86 -2.55
C PHE A 100 -7.42 -6.17 -4.04
N MET A 101 -6.98 -5.24 -4.89
CA MET A 101 -6.95 -5.41 -6.34
C MET A 101 -6.00 -6.52 -6.76
N ASP A 102 -6.26 -6.98 -7.99
CA ASP A 102 -5.63 -8.10 -8.65
C ASP A 102 -4.10 -8.13 -8.43
N LEU A 103 -3.64 -9.31 -8.02
CA LEU A 103 -2.24 -9.65 -7.98
C LEU A 103 -1.97 -10.35 -9.31
N PRO A 104 -1.32 -9.73 -10.30
CA PRO A 104 -0.74 -10.52 -11.39
C PRO A 104 0.32 -11.43 -10.77
N VAL A 105 -0.08 -12.65 -10.44
CA VAL A 105 0.84 -13.75 -10.15
C VAL A 105 1.35 -14.18 -11.51
N SER A 106 2.59 -13.81 -11.83
CA SER A 106 3.22 -14.28 -13.06
C SER A 106 3.28 -15.82 -13.04
N HIS A 107 2.72 -16.45 -14.07
CA HIS A 107 2.77 -17.90 -14.23
C HIS A 107 4.22 -18.38 -14.26
N GLY A 108 4.51 -19.47 -13.53
CA GLY A 108 5.82 -20.13 -13.53
C GLY A 108 6.85 -19.58 -12.55
N ARG A 109 6.52 -18.60 -11.69
CA ARG A 109 7.50 -17.93 -10.83
C ARG A 109 7.36 -18.25 -9.36
N SER A 110 7.71 -19.50 -9.01
CA SER A 110 8.08 -19.87 -7.65
C SER A 110 9.46 -19.27 -7.34
N PHE A 111 9.53 -18.01 -6.92
CA PHE A 111 10.77 -17.45 -6.35
C PHE A 111 10.92 -17.72 -4.85
N GLY A 112 10.02 -18.48 -4.22
CA GLY A 112 10.10 -18.83 -2.78
C GLY A 112 11.24 -19.80 -2.41
N GLY A 113 12.20 -19.96 -3.31
CA GLY A 113 13.22 -20.99 -3.30
C GLY A 113 14.63 -20.45 -3.26
N GLU A 114 14.90 -19.39 -4.03
CA GLU A 114 16.28 -18.94 -4.28
C GLU A 114 16.75 -17.83 -3.33
N TYR A 115 15.84 -17.00 -2.82
CA TYR A 115 16.24 -15.73 -2.20
C TYR A 115 16.09 -15.62 -0.68
N GLY A 116 15.61 -16.67 0.00
CA GLY A 116 15.66 -16.74 1.46
C GLY A 116 15.06 -15.51 2.15
N TRP A 117 15.53 -15.23 3.36
CA TRP A 117 15.04 -14.26 4.34
C TRP A 117 14.61 -12.86 3.84
N VAL A 118 15.13 -12.38 2.70
CA VAL A 118 14.95 -10.99 2.22
C VAL A 118 14.52 -11.00 0.74
N SER A 119 13.51 -10.20 0.38
CA SER A 119 13.12 -10.03 -1.04
C SER A 119 14.31 -9.57 -1.90
N PRO A 120 14.50 -10.11 -3.12
CA PRO A 120 15.60 -9.71 -3.98
C PRO A 120 15.55 -8.21 -4.32
N PHE A 121 14.36 -7.61 -4.35
CA PHE A 121 14.22 -6.15 -4.50
C PHE A 121 15.01 -5.42 -3.41
N VAL A 122 14.81 -5.79 -2.14
CA VAL A 122 15.47 -5.14 -0.99
C VAL A 122 16.98 -5.38 -1.03
N ILE A 123 17.44 -6.55 -1.48
CA ILE A 123 18.86 -6.84 -1.69
C ILE A 123 19.47 -5.88 -2.72
N GLU A 124 18.81 -5.72 -3.87
CA GLU A 124 19.28 -4.83 -4.95
C GLU A 124 19.25 -3.35 -4.55
N VAL A 125 18.24 -2.94 -3.76
CA VAL A 125 18.18 -1.60 -3.17
C VAL A 125 19.40 -1.34 -2.29
N ARG A 126 19.75 -2.28 -1.42
CA ARG A 126 20.93 -2.15 -0.56
C ARG A 126 22.22 -2.08 -1.38
N ARG A 127 22.32 -2.83 -2.48
CA ARG A 127 23.45 -2.75 -3.42
C ARG A 127 23.54 -1.39 -4.12
N ASP A 128 22.44 -0.86 -4.65
CA ASP A 128 22.42 0.46 -5.30
C ASP A 128 22.75 1.60 -4.33
N LEU A 129 22.37 1.44 -3.06
CA LEU A 129 22.71 2.37 -1.98
C LEU A 129 24.11 2.15 -1.36
N ILE A 130 24.86 1.15 -1.82
CA ILE A 130 26.20 0.78 -1.33
C ILE A 130 26.18 0.51 0.19
N LEU A 131 25.22 -0.31 0.63
CA LEU A 131 24.98 -0.66 2.03
C LEU A 131 25.39 -2.10 2.34
N GLU A 132 26.20 -2.27 3.40
CA GLU A 132 26.57 -3.58 3.91
C GLU A 132 25.37 -4.36 4.47
N PRO A 133 25.44 -5.71 4.60
CA PRO A 133 24.41 -6.57 5.20
C PRO A 133 23.69 -6.03 6.44
N ASP A 134 24.45 -5.42 7.34
CA ASP A 134 23.97 -4.90 8.62
C ASP A 134 23.65 -3.40 8.63
N ASP A 135 23.76 -2.73 7.48
CA ASP A 135 23.51 -1.30 7.33
C ASP A 135 22.01 -1.03 7.17
N LEU A 136 21.30 -1.17 8.28
CA LEU A 136 19.88 -0.89 8.38
C LEU A 136 19.63 0.51 8.97
N PRO A 137 18.60 1.25 8.49
CA PRO A 137 18.21 2.54 9.05
C PRO A 137 18.07 2.56 10.58
N SER A 138 17.55 1.47 11.17
CA SER A 138 17.34 1.25 12.60
C SER A 138 18.65 1.06 13.37
N LYS A 139 19.69 0.55 12.71
CA LYS A 139 21.03 0.34 13.28
C LYS A 139 21.98 1.51 13.01
N LYS A 140 21.76 2.30 11.96
CA LYS A 140 22.58 3.44 11.55
C LYS A 140 21.74 4.72 11.37
N PRO A 141 21.32 5.38 12.47
CA PRO A 141 20.39 6.50 12.39
C PRO A 141 20.88 7.71 11.57
N ASN A 142 22.19 7.89 11.44
CA ASN A 142 22.80 8.95 10.65
C ASN A 142 22.46 8.87 9.14
N MET A 143 22.08 7.69 8.64
CA MET A 143 21.71 7.52 7.24
C MET A 143 20.24 7.90 6.95
N ILE A 144 19.39 7.96 7.98
CA ILE A 144 17.94 8.17 7.83
C ILE A 144 17.63 9.44 7.03
N PRO A 145 18.24 10.62 7.31
CA PRO A 145 17.91 11.83 6.56
C PRO A 145 18.19 11.71 5.06
N MET A 146 19.27 11.03 4.70
CA MET A 146 19.67 10.80 3.31
C MET A 146 18.73 9.83 2.60
N LEU A 147 18.28 8.77 3.28
CA LEU A 147 17.28 7.83 2.75
C LEU A 147 15.92 8.49 2.56
N VAL A 148 15.48 9.32 3.52
CA VAL A 148 14.22 10.08 3.42
C VAL A 148 14.24 11.01 2.22
N GLU A 149 15.32 11.74 1.97
CA GLU A 149 15.42 12.62 0.79
C GLU A 149 15.44 11.85 -0.53
N LYS A 150 16.16 10.71 -0.57
CA LYS A 150 16.14 9.83 -1.75
C LYS A 150 14.74 9.26 -2.01
N ALA A 151 14.06 8.78 -0.97
CA ALA A 151 12.69 8.28 -1.04
C ALA A 151 11.72 9.36 -1.54
N ALA A 152 11.77 10.56 -0.94
CA ALA A 152 10.92 11.67 -1.31
C ALA A 152 11.12 12.11 -2.78
N ARG A 153 12.36 12.15 -3.27
CA ARG A 153 12.64 12.42 -4.70
C ARG A 153 12.12 11.32 -5.61
N GLY A 154 12.36 10.07 -5.26
CA GLY A 154 11.88 8.93 -6.05
C GLY A 154 10.37 8.86 -6.13
N ILE A 155 9.65 9.16 -5.05
CA ILE A 155 8.18 9.28 -5.04
C ILE A 155 7.72 10.35 -6.05
N ILE A 156 8.37 11.53 -6.05
CA ILE A 156 8.06 12.62 -7.00
C ILE A 156 8.32 12.19 -8.45
N GLU A 157 9.45 11.53 -8.71
CA GLU A 157 9.80 11.05 -10.05
C GLU A 157 8.78 10.03 -10.57
N GLU A 158 8.41 9.05 -9.74
CA GLU A 158 7.41 8.04 -10.10
C GLU A 158 6.04 8.65 -10.32
N GLY A 159 5.58 9.55 -9.44
CA GLY A 159 4.31 10.24 -9.61
C GLY A 159 4.26 11.07 -10.89
N LYS A 160 5.31 11.85 -11.18
CA LYS A 160 5.40 12.62 -12.45
C LYS A 160 5.31 11.73 -13.67
N SER A 161 5.93 10.53 -13.63
CA SER A 161 5.92 9.60 -14.77
C SER A 161 4.53 9.07 -15.13
N ILE A 162 3.58 9.13 -14.19
CA ILE A 162 2.18 8.68 -14.37
C ILE A 162 1.17 9.82 -14.29
N GLY A 163 1.61 11.08 -14.36
CA GLY A 163 0.73 12.25 -14.27
C GLY A 163 0.18 12.54 -12.87
N LYS A 164 0.78 11.98 -11.81
CA LYS A 164 0.39 12.16 -10.40
C LYS A 164 1.35 13.07 -9.63
N LYS A 165 1.60 14.26 -10.17
CA LYS A 165 2.58 15.23 -9.64
C LYS A 165 2.18 15.75 -8.26
N TYR A 166 0.97 16.28 -8.11
CA TYR A 166 0.51 16.93 -6.87
C TYR A 166 0.36 15.93 -5.73
N GLU A 167 -0.18 14.74 -6.04
CA GLU A 167 -0.16 13.60 -5.12
C GLU A 167 1.27 13.30 -4.64
N ALA A 168 2.22 13.15 -5.57
CA ALA A 168 3.58 12.78 -5.21
C ALA A 168 4.33 13.85 -4.42
N GLU A 169 4.12 15.12 -4.74
CA GLU A 169 4.66 16.25 -3.97
C GLU A 169 4.11 16.27 -2.54
N LYS A 170 2.83 15.96 -2.35
CA LYS A 170 2.21 15.84 -1.03
C LYS A 170 2.81 14.69 -0.21
N LEU A 171 2.91 13.48 -0.78
CA LEU A 171 3.54 12.33 -0.10
C LEU A 171 5.00 12.62 0.29
N ALA A 172 5.76 13.21 -0.63
CA ALA A 172 7.15 13.57 -0.40
C ALA A 172 7.31 14.65 0.69
N LYS A 173 6.42 15.64 0.73
CA LYS A 173 6.37 16.65 1.81
C LYS A 173 6.16 15.98 3.17
N MET A 174 5.15 15.13 3.29
CA MET A 174 4.82 14.42 4.53
C MET A 174 6.00 13.56 5.04
N LEU A 175 6.69 12.86 4.13
CA LEU A 175 7.86 12.07 4.50
C LEU A 175 9.05 12.96 4.95
N ARG A 176 9.31 14.07 4.25
CA ARG A 176 10.39 15.01 4.60
C ARG A 176 10.19 15.68 5.95
N GLU A 177 8.95 15.93 6.37
CA GLU A 177 8.64 16.49 7.69
C GLU A 177 9.13 15.57 8.83
N LYS A 178 9.26 14.26 8.58
CA LYS A 178 9.73 13.27 9.56
C LYS A 178 11.22 12.96 9.47
N LYS A 179 11.94 13.57 8.51
CA LYS A 179 13.35 13.30 8.20
C LYS A 179 14.29 13.22 9.42
N ASN A 180 14.09 14.10 10.39
CA ASN A 180 14.93 14.24 11.57
C ASN A 180 14.29 13.70 12.85
N ALA A 181 13.14 13.01 12.75
CA ALA A 181 12.37 12.55 13.91
C ALA A 181 12.80 11.17 14.44
N GLY A 182 13.79 10.53 13.81
CA GLY A 182 14.25 9.19 14.13
C GLY A 182 13.52 8.10 13.33
N ILE A 183 14.05 6.86 13.37
CA ILE A 183 13.58 5.77 12.51
C ILE A 183 12.12 5.39 12.80
N GLU A 184 11.71 5.43 14.06
CA GLU A 184 10.35 5.05 14.47
C GLU A 184 9.30 5.95 13.83
N GLU A 185 9.50 7.27 13.88
CA GLU A 185 8.59 8.24 13.28
C GLU A 185 8.63 8.22 11.74
N VAL A 186 9.80 8.00 11.15
CA VAL A 186 9.94 7.81 9.70
C VAL A 186 9.23 6.54 9.25
N TRP A 187 9.40 5.42 9.96
CA TRP A 187 8.75 4.16 9.65
C TRP A 187 7.23 4.28 9.76
N ARG A 188 6.71 4.88 10.85
CA ARG A 188 5.28 5.14 11.02
C ARG A 188 4.72 5.97 9.87
N CYS A 189 5.47 6.98 9.42
CA CYS A 189 5.10 7.77 8.25
C CYS A 189 5.09 6.93 6.99
N CYS A 190 6.13 6.15 6.69
CA CYS A 190 6.16 5.25 5.54
C CYS A 190 4.98 4.27 5.54
N ALA A 191 4.68 3.66 6.70
CA ALA A 191 3.55 2.77 6.88
C ALA A 191 2.22 3.49 6.60
N TYR A 192 2.03 4.68 7.18
CA TYR A 192 0.86 5.52 6.92
C TYR A 192 0.69 5.82 5.43
N LEU A 193 1.73 6.33 4.77
CA LEU A 193 1.71 6.67 3.34
C LEU A 193 1.41 5.44 2.47
N TYR A 194 1.93 4.27 2.85
CA TYR A 194 1.63 3.00 2.18
C TYR A 194 0.15 2.61 2.34
N THR A 195 -0.47 3.01 3.45
CA THR A 195 -1.89 2.81 3.72
C THR A 195 -2.80 3.89 3.14
N LEU A 196 -2.30 4.86 2.38
CA LEU A 196 -3.19 5.79 1.68
C LEU A 196 -3.65 5.17 0.36
N GLU A 197 -4.88 5.45 -0.05
CA GLU A 197 -5.32 5.27 -1.43
C GLU A 197 -4.55 6.22 -2.35
N SER A 198 -3.38 5.77 -2.80
CA SER A 198 -2.49 6.53 -3.67
C SER A 198 -1.82 5.61 -4.69
N PHE A 199 -1.11 6.21 -5.64
CA PHE A 199 -0.30 5.47 -6.60
C PHE A 199 0.87 4.71 -5.93
N LEU A 200 1.39 5.18 -4.79
CA LEU A 200 2.68 4.75 -4.25
C LEU A 200 2.73 3.24 -3.95
N TYR A 201 1.78 2.72 -3.18
CA TYR A 201 1.76 1.29 -2.85
C TYR A 201 1.48 0.43 -4.09
N LYS A 202 0.67 0.94 -5.05
CA LYS A 202 0.36 0.25 -6.30
C LYS A 202 1.62 0.09 -7.15
N THR A 203 2.35 1.18 -7.36
CA THR A 203 3.60 1.20 -8.15
C THR A 203 4.70 0.40 -7.48
N LEU A 204 4.90 0.54 -6.16
CA LEU A 204 5.89 -0.24 -5.41
C LEU A 204 5.61 -1.74 -5.52
N ASN A 205 4.39 -2.17 -5.19
CA ASN A 205 4.06 -3.59 -5.23
C ASN A 205 4.13 -4.15 -6.65
N ALA A 206 3.72 -3.39 -7.67
CA ALA A 206 3.84 -3.80 -9.07
C ALA A 206 5.31 -4.03 -9.46
N ALA A 207 6.20 -3.09 -9.15
CA ALA A 207 7.63 -3.23 -9.43
C ALA A 207 8.24 -4.45 -8.72
N MET A 208 7.91 -4.66 -7.45
CA MET A 208 8.42 -5.79 -6.68
C MET A 208 7.93 -7.15 -7.20
N ARG A 209 6.70 -7.23 -7.74
CA ARG A 209 6.17 -8.49 -8.33
C ARG A 209 6.88 -8.91 -9.62
N LEU A 210 7.51 -7.97 -10.31
CA LEU A 210 8.30 -8.23 -11.52
C LEU A 210 9.71 -8.76 -11.20
N VAL A 211 10.12 -8.80 -9.94
CA VAL A 211 11.45 -9.26 -9.58
C VAL A 211 11.64 -10.72 -9.96
N GLY A 212 12.78 -11.01 -10.60
CA GLY A 212 13.12 -12.31 -11.16
C GLY A 212 12.52 -12.56 -12.55
N ASP A 213 11.67 -11.67 -13.05
CA ASP A 213 11.34 -11.61 -14.47
C ASP A 213 12.56 -11.23 -15.29
N LYS A 214 13.04 -12.12 -16.16
CA LYS A 214 14.13 -11.82 -17.09
C LYS A 214 13.69 -10.88 -18.22
N GLU A 215 12.44 -10.98 -18.67
CA GLU A 215 11.90 -10.14 -19.75
C GLU A 215 11.60 -8.72 -19.24
N GLN A 216 11.17 -8.61 -17.98
CA GLN A 216 10.88 -7.33 -17.32
C GLN A 216 12.03 -6.84 -16.42
N GLU A 217 13.23 -7.38 -16.58
CA GLU A 217 14.37 -7.07 -15.70
C GLU A 217 14.71 -5.58 -15.70
N ALA A 218 14.77 -4.98 -16.89
CA ALA A 218 15.02 -3.55 -17.04
C ALA A 218 13.94 -2.70 -16.34
N VAL A 219 12.68 -3.14 -16.34
CA VAL A 219 11.56 -2.41 -15.76
C VAL A 219 11.67 -2.37 -14.24
N TRP A 220 11.83 -3.51 -13.56
CA TRP A 220 11.89 -3.48 -12.09
C TRP A 220 13.22 -2.89 -11.59
N ARG A 221 14.32 -3.09 -12.31
CA ARG A 221 15.62 -2.49 -11.96
C ARG A 221 15.60 -0.97 -12.06
N SER A 222 14.90 -0.39 -13.05
CA SER A 222 14.80 1.06 -13.15
C SER A 222 14.09 1.68 -11.95
N LYS A 223 13.24 0.91 -11.26
CA LYS A 223 12.50 1.34 -10.06
C LYS A 223 13.30 1.23 -8.76
N ILE A 224 14.46 0.58 -8.77
CA ILE A 224 15.31 0.43 -7.57
C ILE A 224 15.75 1.80 -7.04
N ARG A 225 16.16 2.71 -7.92
CA ARG A 225 16.66 4.04 -7.52
C ARG A 225 15.56 4.97 -6.99
N THR A 226 14.33 4.79 -7.48
CA THR A 226 13.20 5.66 -7.15
C THR A 226 12.39 5.12 -5.97
N LEU A 227 11.98 3.85 -6.01
CA LEU A 227 11.12 3.24 -4.99
C LEU A 227 11.91 2.52 -3.90
N GLY A 228 13.16 2.17 -4.17
CA GLY A 228 14.00 1.41 -3.25
C GLY A 228 14.21 2.06 -1.88
N PRO A 229 14.62 3.33 -1.80
CA PRO A 229 14.81 4.01 -0.51
C PRO A 229 13.55 4.01 0.36
N PHE A 230 12.38 4.24 -0.24
CA PHE A 230 11.10 4.15 0.47
C PHE A 230 10.82 2.71 0.94
N CYS A 231 11.03 1.72 0.06
CA CYS A 231 10.89 0.30 0.40
C CYS A 231 11.80 -0.09 1.58
N LEU A 232 13.06 0.35 1.60
CA LEU A 232 13.99 0.03 2.69
C LEU A 232 13.53 0.63 4.02
N LEU A 233 13.07 1.90 4.00
CA LEU A 233 12.54 2.57 5.19
C LEU A 233 11.27 1.90 5.74
N LEU A 234 10.41 1.37 4.86
CA LEU A 234 9.20 0.62 5.27
C LEU A 234 9.53 -0.80 5.75
N TRP A 235 10.57 -1.43 5.16
CA TRP A 235 10.96 -2.81 5.45
C TRP A 235 11.63 -2.95 6.82
N ASP A 236 12.49 -1.99 7.17
CA ASP A 236 13.23 -1.98 8.44
C ASP A 236 12.37 -1.44 9.59
N ASP A 237 11.38 -2.24 10.00
CA ASP A 237 10.46 -1.94 11.09
C ASP A 237 11.15 -1.98 12.47
N PRO A 238 11.39 -0.83 13.12
CA PRO A 238 12.06 -0.79 14.42
C PRO A 238 11.14 -1.23 15.57
N LEU A 239 9.83 -1.31 15.35
CA LEU A 239 8.83 -1.68 16.36
C LEU A 239 8.61 -3.20 16.42
N ASN A 240 8.88 -3.89 15.31
CA ASN A 240 8.66 -5.32 15.18
C ASN A 240 9.91 -6.14 15.45
N THR A 241 10.21 -6.32 16.73
CA THR A 241 11.40 -7.09 17.18
C THR A 241 11.17 -8.60 17.25
N LYS A 242 9.96 -9.10 16.95
CA LYS A 242 9.59 -10.51 17.17
C LYS A 242 8.91 -11.13 15.95
N LEU A 243 9.33 -12.33 15.59
CA LEU A 243 8.63 -13.16 14.62
C LEU A 243 7.21 -13.48 15.12
N THR A 244 6.23 -13.25 14.26
CA THR A 244 4.84 -13.62 14.55
C THR A 244 4.63 -15.09 14.21
N THR A 245 3.99 -15.83 15.12
CA THR A 245 3.69 -17.26 14.95
C THR A 245 2.23 -17.55 15.34
N LYS A 246 1.65 -18.57 14.71
CA LYS A 246 0.31 -19.13 15.01
C LYS A 246 -0.81 -18.08 14.93
N LYS A 247 -0.86 -17.34 13.82
CA LYS A 247 -1.89 -16.34 13.55
C LYS A 247 -2.63 -16.68 12.25
N THR A 248 -3.90 -16.32 12.16
CA THR A 248 -4.63 -16.40 10.89
C THR A 248 -4.84 -15.01 10.33
N LEU A 249 -4.56 -14.85 9.03
CA LEU A 249 -4.79 -13.63 8.27
C LEU A 249 -5.69 -13.91 7.07
N TYR A 250 -6.37 -12.87 6.62
CA TYR A 250 -7.32 -12.94 5.52
C TYR A 250 -7.00 -11.89 4.46
N ARG A 251 -7.18 -12.24 3.19
CA ARG A 251 -7.01 -11.28 2.09
C ARG A 251 -8.01 -11.59 0.99
N GLY A 252 -8.90 -10.65 0.70
CA GLY A 252 -9.71 -10.69 -0.51
C GLY A 252 -8.85 -10.38 -1.74
N ALA A 253 -9.21 -10.94 -2.88
CA ALA A 253 -8.60 -10.61 -4.17
C ALA A 253 -9.56 -10.97 -5.31
N THR A 254 -9.38 -10.32 -6.45
CA THR A 254 -9.97 -10.76 -7.72
C THR A 254 -8.90 -11.50 -8.50
N LEU A 255 -9.14 -12.77 -8.81
CA LEU A 255 -8.25 -13.63 -9.60
C LEU A 255 -8.96 -14.10 -10.87
N THR A 256 -8.18 -14.39 -11.91
CA THR A 256 -8.65 -15.10 -13.10
C THR A 256 -8.76 -16.61 -12.85
N ASP A 257 -9.51 -17.30 -13.69
CA ASP A 257 -9.68 -18.76 -13.60
C ASP A 257 -8.33 -19.48 -13.76
N GLU A 258 -7.43 -18.98 -14.61
CA GLU A 258 -6.09 -19.55 -14.80
C GLU A 258 -5.23 -19.40 -13.54
N GLN A 259 -5.35 -18.29 -12.82
CA GLN A 259 -4.65 -18.08 -11.56
C GLN A 259 -5.17 -19.02 -10.48
N ILE A 260 -6.49 -19.18 -10.36
CA ILE A 260 -7.13 -20.11 -9.42
C ILE A 260 -6.68 -21.54 -9.72
N ALA A 261 -6.66 -21.94 -10.99
CA ALA A 261 -6.18 -23.25 -11.41
C ALA A 261 -4.70 -23.48 -11.06
N ALA A 262 -3.86 -22.44 -11.15
CA ALA A 262 -2.45 -22.53 -10.75
C ALA A 262 -2.31 -22.80 -9.24
N TYR A 263 -3.10 -22.14 -8.39
CA TYR A 263 -3.14 -22.43 -6.96
C TYR A 263 -3.64 -23.85 -6.67
N ALA A 264 -4.67 -24.30 -7.38
CA ALA A 264 -5.20 -25.67 -7.23
C ALA A 264 -4.12 -26.71 -7.55
N LYS A 265 -3.39 -26.53 -8.65
CA LYS A 265 -2.25 -27.39 -9.02
C LYS A 265 -1.12 -27.38 -7.98
N MET A 266 -0.86 -26.24 -7.34
CA MET A 266 0.11 -26.17 -6.25
C MET A 266 -0.34 -26.96 -5.01
N ALA A 267 -1.65 -27.02 -4.73
CA ALA A 267 -2.19 -27.78 -3.61
C ALA A 267 -2.03 -29.30 -3.78
N GLU A 268 -1.90 -29.79 -5.02
CA GLU A 268 -1.66 -31.21 -5.33
C GLU A 268 -0.22 -31.66 -5.02
N ASN A 269 0.70 -30.73 -4.76
CA ASN A 269 2.11 -31.02 -4.52
C ASN A 269 2.60 -30.36 -3.22
N ASP A 270 2.72 -31.15 -2.15
CA ASP A 270 3.19 -30.69 -0.83
C ASP A 270 4.60 -30.06 -0.83
N LYS A 271 5.40 -30.29 -1.88
CA LYS A 271 6.73 -29.66 -2.04
C LYS A 271 6.67 -28.34 -2.81
N ALA A 272 5.57 -28.04 -3.48
CA ALA A 272 5.39 -26.79 -4.18
C ALA A 272 5.17 -25.66 -3.17
N TYR A 273 5.81 -24.53 -3.40
CA TYR A 273 5.65 -23.33 -2.60
C TYR A 273 5.64 -22.11 -3.50
N GLY A 274 5.02 -21.05 -3.01
CA GLY A 274 5.09 -19.71 -3.59
C GLY A 274 5.75 -18.74 -2.63
N SER A 275 5.89 -17.48 -3.05
CA SER A 275 6.30 -16.39 -2.17
C SER A 275 5.71 -15.07 -2.59
N PHE A 276 5.44 -14.23 -1.58
CA PHE A 276 5.00 -12.86 -1.80
C PHE A 276 6.22 -11.99 -2.13
N GLN A 277 6.41 -11.63 -3.40
CA GLN A 277 7.56 -10.80 -3.80
C GLN A 277 7.45 -9.35 -3.33
N ALA A 278 6.22 -8.88 -3.15
CA ALA A 278 5.87 -7.55 -2.66
C ALA A 278 5.29 -7.63 -1.25
N TYR A 279 5.11 -6.46 -0.63
CA TYR A 279 4.30 -6.33 0.57
C TYR A 279 2.87 -6.83 0.31
N THR A 280 2.31 -7.55 1.28
CA THR A 280 0.97 -8.11 1.16
C THR A 280 0.11 -7.64 2.32
N SER A 281 -0.75 -6.65 2.07
CA SER A 281 -1.76 -6.21 3.02
C SER A 281 -2.78 -7.31 3.26
N CYS A 282 -2.98 -7.66 4.52
CA CYS A 282 -3.95 -8.64 4.98
C CYS A 282 -4.82 -8.01 6.06
N SER A 283 -5.91 -8.67 6.44
CA SER A 283 -6.77 -8.29 7.55
C SER A 283 -6.78 -9.40 8.60
N ARG A 284 -6.89 -9.04 9.88
CA ARG A 284 -7.27 -9.98 10.95
C ARG A 284 -8.76 -10.29 10.93
N ASN A 285 -9.55 -9.42 10.33
CA ASN A 285 -10.99 -9.50 10.27
C ASN A 285 -11.42 -10.18 8.97
N ARG A 286 -11.87 -11.43 9.08
CA ARG A 286 -12.32 -12.22 7.92
C ARG A 286 -13.42 -11.52 7.15
N ASP A 287 -14.43 -11.00 7.86
CA ASP A 287 -15.61 -10.40 7.24
C ASP A 287 -15.19 -9.21 6.38
N LYS A 288 -14.23 -8.41 6.85
CA LYS A 288 -13.67 -7.30 6.08
C LYS A 288 -12.89 -7.74 4.85
N ALA A 289 -12.02 -8.73 4.97
CA ALA A 289 -11.32 -9.25 3.79
C ALA A 289 -12.28 -9.88 2.75
N GLU A 290 -13.38 -10.45 3.21
CA GLU A 290 -14.35 -11.16 2.36
C GLU A 290 -15.27 -10.20 1.57
N GLU A 291 -15.30 -8.90 1.90
CA GLU A 291 -15.99 -7.88 1.10
C GLU A 291 -15.34 -7.65 -0.28
N PHE A 292 -14.09 -8.14 -0.49
CA PHE A 292 -13.31 -7.84 -1.69
C PHE A 292 -13.13 -9.01 -2.66
N GLY A 293 -13.38 -8.77 -3.95
CA GLY A 293 -13.05 -9.67 -5.06
C GLY A 293 -13.80 -11.00 -5.09
N ASN A 294 -13.39 -11.91 -5.98
CA ASN A 294 -13.98 -13.24 -6.18
C ASN A 294 -13.27 -14.38 -5.41
N THR A 295 -12.20 -14.06 -4.69
CA THR A 295 -11.36 -15.01 -3.96
C THR A 295 -11.06 -14.50 -2.56
N LEU A 296 -11.01 -15.40 -1.57
CA LEU A 296 -10.54 -15.15 -0.22
C LEU A 296 -9.34 -16.06 0.08
N PHE A 297 -8.18 -15.46 0.33
CA PHE A 297 -7.04 -16.16 0.90
C PHE A 297 -7.21 -16.27 2.42
N ILE A 298 -7.07 -17.49 2.94
CA ILE A 298 -7.08 -17.79 4.38
C ILE A 298 -5.67 -18.28 4.74
N MET A 299 -4.92 -17.46 5.46
CA MET A 299 -3.49 -17.61 5.64
C MET A 299 -3.15 -17.97 7.08
N GLU A 300 -2.74 -19.21 7.32
CA GLU A 300 -2.15 -19.62 8.59
C GLU A 300 -0.66 -19.21 8.62
N VAL A 301 -0.33 -18.24 9.46
CA VAL A 301 1.03 -17.77 9.69
C VAL A 301 1.72 -18.68 10.71
N LEU A 302 2.62 -19.53 10.23
CA LEU A 302 3.49 -20.29 11.12
C LEU A 302 4.63 -19.43 11.65
N ILE A 303 5.33 -18.74 10.76
CA ILE A 303 6.49 -17.89 11.06
C ILE A 303 6.55 -16.81 9.97
N ALA A 304 6.36 -15.53 10.30
CA ALA A 304 6.57 -14.43 9.36
C ALA A 304 6.85 -13.11 10.08
N PHE A 305 7.48 -12.17 9.37
CA PHE A 305 7.50 -10.76 9.78
C PHE A 305 6.23 -10.08 9.28
N ILE A 306 5.51 -9.48 10.22
CA ILE A 306 4.21 -8.88 10.00
C ILE A 306 4.14 -7.61 10.83
N ALA A 307 3.81 -6.48 10.21
CA ALA A 307 3.57 -5.23 10.90
C ALA A 307 2.07 -5.01 11.10
N ASP A 308 1.65 -4.66 12.32
CA ASP A 308 0.28 -4.21 12.60
C ASP A 308 0.14 -2.75 12.18
N LEU A 309 -0.69 -2.50 11.16
CA LEU A 309 -0.92 -1.17 10.64
C LEU A 309 -2.27 -0.60 11.08
N SER A 310 -3.07 -1.31 11.88
CA SER A 310 -4.45 -0.90 12.18
C SER A 310 -4.54 0.45 12.90
N ALA A 311 -3.53 0.76 13.73
CA ALA A 311 -3.46 2.03 14.45
C ALA A 311 -2.92 3.19 13.60
N LEU A 312 -2.19 2.88 12.53
CA LEU A 312 -1.57 3.85 11.64
C LEU A 312 -2.47 4.15 10.44
N SER A 313 -3.21 3.16 9.94
CA SER A 313 -4.05 3.31 8.76
C SER A 313 -5.26 4.21 8.98
N GLU A 314 -5.65 4.95 7.92
CA GLU A 314 -6.96 5.62 7.85
C GLU A 314 -8.13 4.62 7.92
N TYR A 315 -7.86 3.36 7.61
CA TYR A 315 -8.86 2.28 7.55
C TYR A 315 -8.69 1.34 8.74
N SER A 316 -8.72 1.88 9.96
CA SER A 316 -8.49 1.08 11.18
C SER A 316 -9.44 -0.11 11.33
N ALA A 317 -10.66 -0.01 10.80
CA ALA A 317 -11.64 -1.09 10.76
C ALA A 317 -11.24 -2.27 9.85
N GLU A 318 -10.31 -2.08 8.91
CA GLU A 318 -9.73 -3.19 8.13
C GLU A 318 -8.83 -4.07 9.00
N GLU A 319 -8.43 -3.64 10.20
CA GLU A 319 -7.52 -4.37 11.09
C GLU A 319 -6.28 -4.90 10.35
N GLU A 320 -5.67 -3.99 9.58
CA GLU A 320 -4.67 -4.37 8.60
C GLU A 320 -3.37 -4.89 9.24
N GLU A 321 -2.88 -6.00 8.69
CA GLU A 321 -1.53 -6.47 8.92
C GLU A 321 -0.75 -6.58 7.61
N LEU A 322 0.44 -5.99 7.60
CA LEU A 322 1.32 -5.97 6.44
C LEU A 322 2.33 -7.11 6.53
N VAL A 323 2.15 -8.13 5.69
CA VAL A 323 3.13 -9.21 5.52
C VAL A 323 4.29 -8.69 4.70
N THR A 324 5.52 -8.89 5.19
CA THR A 324 6.72 -8.39 4.52
C THR A 324 7.04 -9.13 3.22
N PRO A 325 7.75 -8.49 2.28
CA PRO A 325 8.23 -9.11 1.06
C PRO A 325 9.17 -10.29 1.34
N GLY A 326 9.02 -11.37 0.59
CA GLY A 326 9.84 -12.58 0.65
C GLY A 326 9.22 -13.73 1.47
N VAL A 327 8.11 -13.49 2.17
CA VAL A 327 7.41 -14.56 2.91
C VAL A 327 6.93 -15.64 1.94
N CYS A 328 7.29 -16.89 2.23
CA CYS A 328 6.90 -18.04 1.41
C CYS A 328 5.60 -18.67 1.93
N PHE A 329 4.90 -19.38 1.05
CA PHE A 329 3.68 -20.09 1.42
C PHE A 329 3.54 -21.44 0.70
N HIS A 330 2.81 -22.36 1.32
CA HIS A 330 2.28 -23.57 0.67
C HIS A 330 0.77 -23.43 0.53
N VAL A 331 0.22 -23.98 -0.55
CA VAL A 331 -1.24 -24.06 -0.72
C VAL A 331 -1.70 -25.36 -0.09
N LYS A 332 -2.63 -25.29 0.86
CA LYS A 332 -3.19 -26.45 1.55
C LYS A 332 -4.42 -27.00 0.85
N SER A 333 -5.31 -26.11 0.42
CA SER A 333 -6.49 -26.46 -0.34
C SER A 333 -6.98 -25.27 -1.15
N VAL A 334 -7.74 -25.56 -2.21
CA VAL A 334 -8.52 -24.59 -2.97
C VAL A 334 -9.94 -25.13 -3.02
N GLU A 335 -10.88 -24.34 -2.53
CA GLU A 335 -12.29 -24.70 -2.38
C GLU A 335 -13.17 -23.61 -3.02
N PHE A 336 -14.44 -23.93 -3.29
CA PHE A 336 -15.41 -22.97 -3.79
C PHE A 336 -16.64 -22.93 -2.88
N ASP A 337 -16.85 -21.78 -2.24
CA ASP A 337 -18.03 -21.50 -1.45
C ASP A 337 -19.18 -21.08 -2.39
N ARG A 338 -20.10 -22.02 -2.64
CA ARG A 338 -21.28 -21.79 -3.48
C ARG A 338 -22.25 -20.77 -2.90
N LYS A 339 -22.32 -20.61 -1.57
CA LYS A 339 -23.24 -19.67 -0.94
C LYS A 339 -22.76 -18.24 -1.12
N LYS A 340 -21.45 -18.03 -1.02
CA LYS A 340 -20.81 -16.71 -1.20
C LYS A 340 -20.34 -16.45 -2.62
N ASN A 341 -20.45 -17.44 -3.51
CA ASN A 341 -19.93 -17.41 -4.87
C ASN A 341 -18.45 -17.01 -4.91
N LYS A 342 -17.63 -17.65 -4.06
CA LYS A 342 -16.26 -17.23 -3.78
C LYS A 342 -15.29 -18.40 -3.69
N HIS A 343 -14.09 -18.26 -4.28
CA HIS A 343 -13.02 -19.22 -4.08
C HIS A 343 -12.33 -19.00 -2.74
N LEU A 344 -12.06 -20.08 -2.01
CA LEU A 344 -11.31 -20.07 -0.76
C LEU A 344 -9.95 -20.73 -1.01
N ILE A 345 -8.86 -20.00 -0.82
CA ILE A 345 -7.50 -20.51 -0.99
C ILE A 345 -6.83 -20.54 0.37
N HIS A 346 -6.60 -21.74 0.90
CA HIS A 346 -5.96 -21.94 2.19
C HIS A 346 -4.44 -21.98 2.02
N LEU A 347 -3.74 -21.04 2.66
CA LEU A 347 -2.30 -20.90 2.60
C LEU A 347 -1.68 -21.14 3.97
N GLN A 348 -0.48 -21.72 3.98
CA GLN A 348 0.36 -21.78 5.16
C GLN A 348 1.64 -20.99 4.93
N LEU A 349 1.78 -19.87 5.64
CA LEU A 349 2.87 -18.91 5.51
C LEU A 349 4.04 -19.29 6.42
N ARG A 350 5.24 -19.29 5.84
CA ARG A 350 6.48 -19.57 6.55
C ARG A 350 7.64 -18.82 5.92
N GLN A 351 8.33 -18.02 6.74
CA GLN A 351 9.64 -17.48 6.41
C GLN A 351 10.63 -18.64 6.25
N ARG A 352 11.26 -18.74 5.08
CA ARG A 352 12.27 -19.78 4.83
C ARG A 352 13.66 -19.24 5.15
N PHE A 353 14.38 -20.03 5.93
CA PHE A 353 15.77 -19.81 6.27
C PHE A 353 16.65 -20.53 5.24
N SER A 354 17.72 -19.88 4.76
CA SER A 354 18.76 -20.63 4.06
C SER A 354 19.40 -21.63 5.04
N SER A 355 19.94 -22.74 4.52
CA SER A 355 20.48 -23.85 5.33
C SER A 355 21.55 -23.42 6.35
N LYS A 356 22.19 -22.26 6.17
CA LYS A 356 23.17 -21.69 7.12
C LYS A 356 22.56 -21.21 8.45
N TRP A 357 21.27 -20.91 8.51
CA TRP A 357 20.62 -20.34 9.71
C TRP A 357 19.82 -21.37 10.53
N LYS A 358 19.81 -22.63 10.12
CA LYS A 358 19.14 -23.72 10.86
C LYS A 358 19.76 -24.03 12.22
N SER A 359 20.95 -23.52 12.53
CA SER A 359 21.68 -23.77 13.78
C SER A 359 21.40 -22.74 14.88
N LEU A 360 20.53 -21.76 14.64
CA LEU A 360 20.22 -20.67 15.59
C LEU A 360 18.74 -20.67 16.05
N LEU A 361 17.99 -21.71 15.68
CA LEU A 361 16.68 -22.08 16.24
C LEU A 361 16.80 -23.50 16.78
#